data_AF-A0A9X9WCZ5-F1
#
_entry.id   AF-A0A9X9WCZ5-F1
#
_cell.length_a   1.000
_cell.length_b   1.000
_cell.length_c   1.000
_cell.angle_alpha   90.00
_cell.angle_beta   90.00
_cell.angle_gamma   90.00
#
_symmetry.space_group_name_H-M   'P 1'
#
loop_
_entity.id
_entity.type
_entity.pdbx_description
1 polymer ?
#
loop_
_entity_poly.entity_id
_entity_poly.type
_entity_poly.pdbx_seq_one_letter_code
_entity_poly.pdbx_strand_id
1 'polypeptide(L)'
;MSEIRRFERRPARLDNIVRDRLKAWPQRPPGAPTLGSGGAWLRGRPCDGEPVAQPYLKIPGSDRMRTIPDGLWLHFGGTPEDPYADILCIEACSTFQNLLDKRSRFAPSTIAMLAHCPLAWLLAPLQAGDATPRWHIIPFVASEPSAPITVPVRDLRVLYGLQRDQYDGFARHQVPHPHEYFCPMEALTAHEGHRNPAMQSLLARASAASAFMDPP
;
A
#
# COMPACT_ATOMS: atom_id res chain seq x y z
N MET A 1 -43.13 -1.61 -30.12
CA MET A 1 -42.80 -1.03 -28.80
C MET A 1 -41.77 -1.94 -28.14
N SER A 2 -40.48 -1.63 -28.29
CA SER A 2 -39.36 -2.44 -27.81
C SER A 2 -38.86 -1.86 -26.49
N GLU A 3 -38.95 -2.63 -25.41
CA GLU A 3 -38.48 -2.26 -24.08
C GLU A 3 -36.94 -2.25 -24.05
N ILE A 4 -36.38 -1.05 -23.91
CA ILE A 4 -34.97 -0.85 -23.60
C ILE A 4 -34.74 -1.35 -22.17
N ARG A 5 -34.15 -2.54 -22.05
CA ARG A 5 -33.60 -3.05 -20.79
C ARG A 5 -32.53 -2.07 -20.28
N ARG A 6 -32.90 -1.22 -19.32
CA ARG A 6 -31.94 -0.50 -18.50
C ARG A 6 -31.09 -1.54 -17.78
N PHE A 7 -29.84 -1.69 -18.20
CA PHE A 7 -28.82 -2.37 -17.41
C PHE A 7 -28.64 -1.56 -16.12
N GLU A 8 -29.28 -1.99 -15.03
CA GLU A 8 -28.95 -1.53 -13.69
C GLU A 8 -27.50 -1.93 -13.41
N ARG A 9 -26.60 -0.94 -13.47
CA ARG A 9 -25.22 -1.10 -13.02
C ARG A 9 -25.28 -1.49 -11.54
N ARG A 10 -24.92 -2.73 -11.21
CA ARG A 10 -24.67 -3.13 -9.82
C ARG A 10 -23.74 -2.09 -9.18
N PRO A 11 -24.05 -1.54 -8.01
CA PRO A 11 -23.16 -0.61 -7.34
C PRO A 11 -21.80 -1.27 -7.17
N ALA A 12 -20.74 -0.60 -7.64
CA ALA A 12 -19.38 -1.10 -7.49
C ALA A 12 -19.11 -1.34 -6.01
N ARG A 13 -18.58 -2.53 -5.66
CA ARG A 13 -18.14 -2.79 -4.28
C ARG A 13 -17.11 -1.72 -3.90
N LEU A 14 -17.21 -1.20 -2.69
CA LEU A 14 -16.37 -0.11 -2.18
C LEU A 14 -14.88 -0.34 -2.44
N ASP A 15 -14.41 -1.58 -2.27
CA ASP A 15 -13.04 -2.00 -2.53
C ASP A 15 -12.59 -1.71 -3.97
N ASN A 16 -13.49 -1.87 -4.95
CA ASN A 16 -13.18 -1.58 -6.36
C ASN A 16 -13.02 -0.09 -6.58
N ILE A 17 -13.89 0.73 -5.96
CA ILE A 17 -13.79 2.19 -6.05
C ILE A 17 -12.46 2.65 -5.44
N VAL A 18 -12.10 2.13 -4.27
CA VAL A 18 -10.83 2.47 -3.63
C VAL A 18 -9.66 2.06 -4.51
N ARG A 19 -9.62 0.82 -5.00
CA ARG A 19 -8.53 0.37 -5.90
C ARG A 19 -8.43 1.22 -7.16
N ASP A 20 -9.54 1.56 -7.79
CA ASP A 20 -9.53 2.41 -8.98
C ASP A 20 -9.01 3.83 -8.67
N ARG A 21 -9.29 4.37 -7.49
CA ARG A 21 -8.69 5.64 -7.04
C ARG A 21 -7.21 5.52 -6.72
N LEU A 22 -6.79 4.44 -6.08
CA LEU A 22 -5.38 4.20 -5.76
C LEU A 22 -4.52 3.97 -7.02
N LYS A 23 -5.10 3.48 -8.13
CA LYS A 23 -4.40 3.45 -9.44
C LYS A 23 -4.04 4.84 -9.97
N ALA A 24 -4.77 5.87 -9.57
CA ALA A 24 -4.44 7.26 -9.94
C ALA A 24 -3.38 7.88 -9.00
N TRP A 25 -3.01 7.20 -7.91
CA TRP A 25 -1.99 7.71 -6.99
C TRP A 25 -0.57 7.51 -7.55
N PRO A 26 0.35 8.43 -7.29
CA PRO A 26 1.72 8.35 -7.80
C PRO A 26 2.51 7.15 -7.27
N GLN A 27 3.63 6.85 -7.95
CA GLN A 27 4.55 5.77 -7.60
C GLN A 27 5.14 5.91 -6.19
N ARG A 28 5.40 7.14 -5.77
CA ARG A 28 5.69 7.51 -4.39
C ARG A 28 4.39 7.87 -3.68
N PRO A 29 4.12 7.39 -2.46
CA PRO A 29 2.93 7.81 -1.73
C PRO A 29 2.84 9.34 -1.61
N PRO A 30 1.65 9.94 -1.76
CA PRO A 30 1.50 11.39 -1.67
C PRO A 30 2.00 11.93 -0.33
N GLY A 31 2.83 12.96 -0.36
CA GLY A 31 3.41 13.53 0.87
C GLY A 31 4.51 12.71 1.53
N ALA A 32 4.80 11.48 1.08
CA ALA A 32 5.94 10.73 1.59
C ALA A 32 7.25 11.48 1.26
N PRO A 33 8.18 11.57 2.23
CA PRO A 33 9.46 12.25 2.01
C PRO A 33 10.27 11.54 0.93
N THR A 34 11.15 12.29 0.27
CA THR A 34 12.31 11.72 -0.41
C THR A 34 13.22 11.12 0.66
N LEU A 35 13.31 9.79 0.69
CA LEU A 35 14.14 9.06 1.63
C LEU A 35 15.56 8.92 1.05
N GLY A 36 16.44 9.89 1.34
CA GLY A 36 17.88 9.83 1.06
C GLY A 36 18.31 9.34 -0.34
N SER A 37 19.58 8.97 -0.46
CA SER A 37 20.20 8.47 -1.70
C SER A 37 20.04 6.95 -1.92
N GLY A 38 19.32 6.25 -1.02
CA GLY A 38 19.43 4.79 -0.91
C GLY A 38 18.24 3.98 -1.41
N GLY A 39 17.06 4.57 -1.64
CA GLY A 39 15.87 3.78 -1.95
C GLY A 39 14.83 4.52 -2.79
N ALA A 40 14.02 3.76 -3.52
CA ALA A 40 12.91 4.27 -4.30
C ALA A 40 11.60 3.65 -3.81
N TRP A 41 10.56 4.49 -3.77
CA TRP A 41 9.20 4.01 -3.55
C TRP A 41 8.68 3.30 -4.80
N LEU A 42 8.15 2.10 -4.60
CA LEU A 42 7.47 1.32 -5.61
C LEU A 42 6.03 1.05 -5.19
N ARG A 43 5.07 1.45 -6.02
CA ARG A 43 3.67 1.03 -5.87
C ARG A 43 3.54 -0.43 -6.26
N GLY A 44 3.37 -1.29 -5.26
CA GLY A 44 3.11 -2.72 -5.43
C GLY A 44 1.66 -3.02 -5.78
N ARG A 45 0.70 -2.30 -5.18
CA ARG A 45 -0.73 -2.48 -5.45
C ARG A 45 -1.49 -1.15 -5.32
N PRO A 46 -2.57 -0.95 -6.09
CA PRO A 46 -2.93 -1.70 -7.29
C PRO A 46 -1.96 -1.37 -8.44
N CYS A 47 -1.66 -2.34 -9.31
CA CYS A 47 -0.90 -2.09 -10.54
C CYS A 47 -1.83 -1.73 -11.71
N ASP A 48 -1.26 -1.03 -12.69
CA ASP A 48 -1.90 -0.77 -13.98
C ASP A 48 -1.75 -1.99 -14.91
N GLY A 49 -2.78 -2.29 -15.70
CA GLY A 49 -2.75 -3.34 -16.74
C GLY A 49 -3.34 -4.71 -16.37
N GLU A 50 -3.47 -5.57 -17.39
CA GLU A 50 -3.87 -6.99 -17.32
C GLU A 50 -2.83 -7.81 -16.52
N PRO A 51 -3.23 -8.94 -15.90
CA PRO A 51 -2.81 -9.31 -14.55
C PRO A 51 -1.31 -9.61 -14.45
N VAL A 52 -0.53 -8.59 -14.07
CA VAL A 52 0.80 -8.78 -13.50
C VAL A 52 0.63 -9.37 -12.11
N ALA A 53 1.37 -10.44 -11.78
CA ALA A 53 1.40 -11.00 -10.43
C ALA A 53 1.90 -9.92 -9.45
N GLN A 54 1.01 -9.32 -8.68
CA GLN A 54 1.34 -8.18 -7.82
C GLN A 54 1.98 -8.63 -6.50
N PRO A 55 2.83 -7.79 -5.89
CA PRO A 55 3.35 -8.02 -4.56
C PRO A 55 2.25 -8.30 -3.53
N TYR A 56 2.61 -9.10 -2.53
CA TYR A 56 1.76 -9.41 -1.37
C TYR A 56 2.64 -9.61 -0.13
N LEU A 57 2.00 -9.57 1.04
CA LEU A 57 2.67 -9.79 2.31
C LEU A 57 2.41 -11.21 2.80
N LYS A 58 3.37 -11.80 3.49
CA LYS A 58 3.22 -13.12 4.13
C LYS A 58 3.97 -13.19 5.45
N ILE A 59 3.57 -14.12 6.29
CA ILE A 59 4.31 -14.46 7.50
C ILE A 59 5.47 -15.40 7.11
N PRO A 60 6.68 -15.24 7.68
CA PRO A 60 7.76 -16.19 7.49
C PRO A 60 7.31 -17.63 7.75
N GLY A 61 7.74 -18.56 6.88
CA GLY A 61 7.43 -19.99 7.02
C GLY A 61 6.06 -20.45 6.51
N SER A 62 5.23 -19.56 5.93
CA SER A 62 3.96 -19.95 5.31
C SER A 62 3.70 -19.23 3.98
N ASP A 63 3.36 -20.00 2.95
CA ASP A 63 2.89 -19.46 1.65
C ASP A 63 1.36 -19.50 1.52
N ARG A 64 0.66 -20.10 2.50
CA ARG A 64 -0.79 -20.25 2.51
C ARG A 64 -1.50 -18.97 2.98
N MET A 65 -0.89 -18.26 3.91
CA MET A 65 -1.46 -17.05 4.52
C MET A 65 -0.85 -15.82 3.86
N ARG A 66 -1.59 -15.25 2.90
CA ARG A 66 -1.20 -14.02 2.19
C ARG A 66 -2.07 -12.86 2.65
N THR A 67 -1.44 -11.77 3.05
CA THR A 67 -2.11 -10.48 3.23
C THR A 67 -2.01 -9.71 1.92
N ILE A 68 -3.18 -9.31 1.41
CA ILE A 68 -3.34 -8.64 0.12
C ILE A 68 -4.02 -7.29 0.38
N PRO A 69 -3.24 -6.23 0.67
CA PRO A 69 -3.80 -4.91 0.91
C PRO A 69 -4.53 -4.35 -0.32
N ASP A 70 -5.49 -3.46 -0.10
CA ASP A 70 -6.14 -2.71 -1.19
C ASP A 70 -5.14 -1.77 -1.89
N GLY A 71 -4.21 -1.19 -1.13
CA GLY A 71 -3.04 -0.48 -1.64
C GLY A 71 -1.76 -0.89 -0.92
N LEU A 72 -0.65 -0.98 -1.65
CA LEU A 72 0.65 -1.35 -1.11
C LEU A 72 1.75 -0.55 -1.81
N TRP A 73 2.54 0.18 -1.03
CA TRP A 73 3.77 0.84 -1.45
C TRP A 73 4.95 0.25 -0.67
N LEU A 74 6.05 0.04 -1.38
CA LEU A 74 7.27 -0.60 -0.91
C LEU A 74 8.42 0.39 -1.08
N HIS A 75 9.14 0.70 -0.01
CA HIS A 75 10.39 1.43 -0.07
C HIS A 75 11.52 0.44 0.20
N PHE A 76 12.25 0.08 -0.85
CA PHE A 76 13.37 -0.86 -0.74
C PHE A 76 14.63 -0.15 -0.24
N GLY A 77 15.35 -0.80 0.67
CA GLY A 77 16.60 -0.31 1.20
C GLY A 77 17.52 -1.45 1.65
N GLY A 78 18.70 -1.07 2.12
CA GLY A 78 19.73 -2.00 2.58
C GLY A 78 20.73 -2.38 1.49
N THR A 79 21.51 -3.41 1.76
CA THR A 79 22.52 -3.97 0.84
C THR A 79 22.08 -5.37 0.36
N PRO A 80 22.77 -5.99 -0.61
CA PRO A 80 22.49 -7.38 -0.99
C PRO A 80 22.56 -8.36 0.19
N GLU A 81 23.38 -8.08 1.19
CA GLU A 81 23.56 -8.91 2.39
C GLU A 81 22.50 -8.67 3.46
N ASP A 82 21.92 -7.47 3.52
CA ASP A 82 20.87 -7.08 4.47
C ASP A 82 19.73 -6.30 3.77
N PRO A 83 18.95 -6.95 2.89
CA PRO A 83 17.89 -6.29 2.15
C PRO A 83 16.62 -6.17 2.99
N TYR A 84 15.90 -5.06 2.87
CA TYR A 84 14.60 -4.87 3.52
C TYR A 84 13.64 -4.03 2.67
N ALA A 85 12.37 -4.02 3.10
CA ALA A 85 11.39 -3.04 2.65
C ALA A 85 10.70 -2.36 3.84
N ASP A 86 10.56 -1.05 3.78
CA ASP A 86 9.56 -0.33 4.58
C ASP A 86 8.28 -0.23 3.76
N ILE A 87 7.11 -0.39 4.38
CA ILE A 87 5.86 -0.46 3.63
C ILE A 87 4.80 0.50 4.14
N LEU A 88 4.01 1.00 3.19
CA LEU A 88 2.74 1.66 3.45
C LEU A 88 1.61 0.82 2.85
N CYS A 89 0.70 0.36 3.69
CA CYS A 89 -0.51 -0.33 3.30
C CYS A 89 -1.72 0.62 3.37
N ILE A 90 -2.68 0.41 2.49
CA ILE A 90 -3.99 1.09 2.53
C ILE A 90 -5.07 0.02 2.53
N GLU A 91 -6.05 0.18 3.42
CA GLU A 91 -7.13 -0.76 3.63
C GLU A 91 -8.49 -0.05 3.72
N ALA A 92 -9.41 -0.41 2.83
CA ALA A 92 -10.77 0.12 2.86
C ALA A 92 -11.64 -0.71 3.83
N CYS A 93 -12.13 -0.12 4.91
CA CYS A 93 -12.98 -0.84 5.87
C CYS A 93 -14.41 -0.33 5.78
N SER A 94 -15.32 -1.20 5.34
CA SER A 94 -16.75 -0.89 5.23
C SER A 94 -17.51 -1.07 6.55
N THR A 95 -16.97 -1.90 7.45
CA THR A 95 -17.55 -2.20 8.76
C THR A 95 -16.49 -2.21 9.85
N PHE A 96 -16.90 -2.02 11.10
CA PHE A 96 -16.00 -2.15 12.25
C PHE A 96 -15.43 -3.57 12.38
N GLN A 97 -16.23 -4.61 12.11
CA GLN A 97 -15.74 -5.99 12.08
C GLN A 97 -14.67 -6.21 11.00
N ASN A 98 -14.84 -5.59 9.83
CA ASN A 98 -13.83 -5.65 8.77
C ASN A 98 -12.55 -4.91 9.15
N LEU A 99 -12.66 -3.78 9.86
CA LEU A 99 -11.52 -3.11 10.46
C LEU A 99 -10.77 -4.03 11.43
N LEU A 100 -11.46 -4.68 12.37
CA LEU A 100 -10.81 -5.57 13.34
C LEU A 100 -10.11 -6.76 12.69
N ASP A 101 -10.75 -7.40 11.71
CA ASP A 101 -10.15 -8.48 10.91
C ASP A 101 -8.88 -7.99 10.19
N LYS A 102 -8.93 -6.83 9.53
CA LYS A 102 -7.77 -6.25 8.84
C LYS A 102 -6.66 -5.86 9.83
N ARG A 103 -6.99 -5.21 10.95
CA ARG A 103 -6.03 -4.83 12.02
C ARG A 103 -5.25 -6.03 12.55
N SER A 104 -5.90 -7.19 12.69
CA SER A 104 -5.22 -8.42 13.15
C SER A 104 -4.09 -8.89 12.23
N ARG A 105 -4.12 -8.51 10.95
CA ARG A 105 -3.11 -8.87 9.93
C ARG A 105 -1.91 -7.92 9.91
N PHE A 106 -2.03 -6.76 10.56
CA PHE A 106 -1.02 -5.71 10.60
C PHE A 106 -0.68 -5.41 12.05
N ALA A 107 -0.01 -6.35 12.72
CA ALA A 107 0.34 -6.25 14.13
C ALA A 107 1.87 -6.44 14.30
N PRO A 108 2.68 -5.39 14.06
CA PRO A 108 4.14 -5.52 14.05
C PRO A 108 4.72 -5.84 15.44
N SER A 109 3.94 -5.62 16.51
CA SER A 109 4.30 -6.02 17.88
C SER A 109 4.23 -7.53 18.12
N THR A 110 3.53 -8.29 17.28
CA THR A 110 3.32 -9.73 17.46
C THR A 110 3.66 -10.58 16.24
N ILE A 111 3.87 -9.96 15.07
CA ILE A 111 4.06 -10.66 13.80
C ILE A 111 5.20 -10.02 12.99
N ALA A 112 6.16 -10.84 12.57
CA ALA A 112 7.10 -10.50 11.51
C ALA A 112 6.46 -10.71 10.14
N MET A 113 6.74 -9.83 9.17
CA MET A 113 6.21 -9.92 7.82
C MET A 113 7.31 -9.92 6.76
N LEU A 114 7.03 -10.59 5.65
CA LEU A 114 7.83 -10.58 4.43
C LEU A 114 7.04 -9.91 3.31
N ALA A 115 7.72 -9.06 2.54
CA ALA A 115 7.21 -8.56 1.27
C ALA A 115 7.68 -9.49 0.15
N HIS A 116 6.74 -10.16 -0.52
CA HIS A 116 7.03 -11.00 -1.66
C HIS A 116 6.72 -10.25 -2.96
N CYS A 117 7.72 -10.15 -3.84
CA CYS A 117 7.67 -9.44 -5.11
C CYS A 117 7.84 -10.45 -6.26
N PRO A 118 6.76 -10.80 -6.98
CA PRO A 118 6.84 -11.74 -8.09
C PRO A 118 7.75 -11.26 -9.22
N LEU A 119 8.41 -12.20 -9.89
CA LEU A 119 9.34 -11.91 -11.00
C LEU A 119 8.68 -11.06 -12.10
N ALA A 120 7.46 -11.41 -12.52
CA ALA A 120 6.74 -10.66 -13.54
C ALA A 120 6.49 -9.20 -13.17
N TRP A 121 6.35 -8.88 -11.87
CA TRP A 121 6.20 -7.50 -11.41
C TRP A 121 7.53 -6.74 -11.39
N LEU A 122 8.62 -7.42 -11.00
CA LEU A 122 9.97 -6.87 -10.99
C LEU A 122 10.43 -6.48 -12.41
N LEU A 123 10.14 -7.32 -13.40
CA LEU A 123 10.50 -7.10 -14.80
C LEU A 123 9.58 -6.13 -15.54
N ALA A 124 8.38 -5.88 -15.02
CA ALA A 124 7.44 -4.97 -15.66
C ALA A 124 7.87 -3.49 -15.50
N PRO A 125 7.43 -2.61 -16.43
CA PRO A 125 7.77 -1.18 -16.41
C PRO A 125 7.37 -0.49 -15.11
N LEU A 126 8.13 0.53 -14.71
CA LEU A 126 7.91 1.28 -13.48
C LEU A 126 6.49 1.86 -13.41
N GLN A 127 6.09 2.54 -14.48
CA GLN A 127 4.79 3.18 -14.66
C GLN A 127 4.50 3.44 -16.15
N ALA A 128 3.26 3.85 -16.47
CA ALA A 128 2.92 4.23 -17.83
C ALA A 128 3.83 5.38 -18.32
N GLY A 129 4.41 5.22 -19.51
CA GLY A 129 5.36 6.17 -20.09
C GLY A 129 6.81 6.05 -19.60
N ASP A 130 7.08 5.13 -18.67
CA ASP A 130 8.42 4.84 -18.17
C ASP A 130 8.71 3.34 -18.31
N ALA A 131 9.51 2.99 -19.32
CA ALA A 131 9.84 1.61 -19.65
C ALA A 131 10.89 0.98 -18.72
N THR A 132 11.47 1.74 -17.78
CA THR A 132 12.47 1.21 -16.85
C THR A 132 11.85 0.09 -16.01
N PRO A 133 12.43 -1.13 -16.00
CA PRO A 133 11.94 -2.22 -15.17
C PRO A 133 12.02 -1.87 -13.69
N ARG A 134 11.04 -2.28 -12.88
CA ARG A 134 10.99 -1.94 -11.44
C ARG A 134 12.24 -2.36 -10.67
N TRP A 135 12.87 -3.47 -11.05
CA TRP A 135 14.07 -3.95 -10.36
C TRP A 135 15.26 -2.99 -10.46
N HIS A 136 15.35 -2.17 -11.52
CA HIS A 136 16.47 -1.24 -11.72
C HIS A 136 16.60 -0.17 -10.62
N ILE A 137 15.51 0.13 -9.92
CA ILE A 137 15.50 1.14 -8.85
C ILE A 137 15.54 0.52 -7.46
N ILE A 138 15.71 -0.80 -7.37
CA ILE A 138 15.87 -1.52 -6.11
C ILE A 138 17.38 -1.57 -5.77
N PRO A 139 17.83 -0.93 -4.69
CA PRO A 139 19.24 -0.63 -4.45
C PRO A 139 20.13 -1.87 -4.28
N PHE A 140 19.57 -2.97 -3.77
CA PHE A 140 20.30 -4.21 -3.52
C PHE A 140 20.23 -5.22 -4.68
N VAL A 141 19.59 -4.87 -5.80
CA VAL A 141 19.49 -5.73 -6.98
C VAL A 141 20.50 -5.28 -8.03
N ALA A 142 21.63 -5.97 -8.10
CA ALA A 142 22.74 -5.60 -8.99
C ALA A 142 22.56 -6.07 -10.45
N SER A 143 21.73 -7.08 -10.69
CA SER A 143 21.49 -7.67 -12.01
C SER A 143 20.04 -8.07 -12.17
N GLU A 144 19.60 -8.27 -13.41
CA GLU A 144 18.24 -8.69 -13.72
C GLU A 144 17.87 -9.96 -12.91
N PRO A 145 16.77 -9.92 -12.14
CA PRO A 145 16.37 -11.05 -11.32
C PRO A 145 15.85 -12.19 -12.20
N SER A 146 16.23 -13.43 -11.86
CA SER A 146 15.70 -14.65 -12.51
C SER A 146 14.62 -15.35 -11.67
N ALA A 147 14.33 -14.83 -10.46
CA ALA A 147 13.36 -15.38 -9.53
C ALA A 147 12.62 -14.25 -8.77
N PRO A 148 11.48 -14.55 -8.11
CA PRO A 148 10.84 -13.62 -7.20
C PRO A 148 11.77 -13.19 -6.06
N ILE A 149 11.64 -11.95 -5.61
CA ILE A 149 12.36 -11.41 -4.46
C ILE A 149 11.45 -11.46 -3.23
N THR A 150 11.97 -11.90 -2.09
CA THR A 150 11.27 -11.82 -0.81
C THR A 150 12.20 -11.18 0.21
N VAL A 151 11.75 -10.09 0.84
CA VAL A 151 12.55 -9.34 1.82
C VAL A 151 11.75 -9.15 3.11
N PRO A 152 12.43 -9.03 4.27
CA PRO A 152 11.79 -8.64 5.51
C PRO A 152 11.16 -7.24 5.41
N VAL A 153 9.99 -7.10 6.02
CA VAL A 153 9.38 -5.80 6.30
C VAL A 153 10.03 -5.23 7.55
N ARG A 154 10.77 -4.12 7.42
CA ARG A 154 11.45 -3.47 8.54
C ARG A 154 10.53 -2.50 9.27
N ASP A 155 9.84 -1.63 8.54
CA ASP A 155 8.82 -0.72 9.06
C ASP A 155 7.48 -0.95 8.35
N LEU A 156 6.40 -1.02 9.12
CA LEU A 156 5.03 -1.19 8.64
C LEU A 156 4.22 0.04 9.01
N ARG A 157 3.55 0.65 8.03
CA ARG A 157 2.51 1.67 8.24
C ARG A 157 1.24 1.25 7.52
N VAL A 158 0.08 1.48 8.13
CA VAL A 158 -1.21 1.15 7.54
C VAL A 158 -2.21 2.29 7.69
N LEU A 159 -2.81 2.71 6.58
CA LEU A 159 -3.90 3.66 6.53
C LEU A 159 -5.23 2.92 6.35
N TYR A 160 -6.12 3.04 7.33
CA TYR A 160 -7.48 2.54 7.25
C TYR A 160 -8.45 3.65 6.83
N GLY A 161 -9.15 3.42 5.72
CA GLY A 161 -10.32 4.21 5.36
C GLY A 161 -11.55 3.65 6.07
N LEU A 162 -12.26 4.50 6.82
CA LEU A 162 -13.47 4.11 7.56
C LEU A 162 -14.69 4.85 7.04
N GLN A 163 -15.86 4.20 7.01
CA GLN A 163 -17.12 4.91 6.78
C GLN A 163 -17.32 6.02 7.84
N ARG A 164 -18.06 7.07 7.50
CA ARG A 164 -18.14 8.30 8.32
C ARG A 164 -18.50 8.05 9.78
N ASP A 165 -19.54 7.25 10.02
CA ASP A 165 -20.02 6.86 11.34
C ASP A 165 -18.94 6.11 12.15
N GLN A 166 -18.24 5.18 11.50
CA GLN A 166 -17.17 4.39 12.10
C GLN A 166 -15.92 5.24 12.36
N TYR A 167 -15.59 6.16 11.45
CA TYR A 167 -14.49 7.11 11.62
C TYR A 167 -14.72 7.99 12.84
N ASP A 168 -15.90 8.62 12.92
CA ASP A 168 -16.24 9.53 14.02
C ASP A 168 -16.29 8.77 15.35
N GLY A 169 -16.85 7.55 15.35
CA GLY A 169 -16.84 6.68 16.52
C GLY A 169 -15.44 6.28 16.97
N PHE A 170 -14.58 5.85 16.03
CA PHE A 170 -13.21 5.47 16.34
C PHE A 170 -12.42 6.68 16.88
N ALA A 171 -12.48 7.82 16.22
CA ALA A 171 -11.75 9.03 16.59
C ALA A 171 -12.14 9.58 17.97
N ARG A 172 -13.39 9.36 18.42
CA ARG A 172 -13.86 9.81 19.74
C ARG A 172 -13.52 8.86 20.88
N HIS A 173 -13.39 7.57 20.60
CA HIS A 173 -13.41 6.53 21.63
C HIS A 173 -12.18 5.61 21.64
N GLN A 174 -11.33 5.67 20.62
CA GLN A 174 -10.19 4.78 20.45
C GLN A 174 -8.91 5.54 20.12
N VAL A 175 -7.78 4.92 20.45
CA VAL A 175 -6.44 5.42 20.13
C VAL A 175 -5.81 4.48 19.10
N PRO A 176 -5.33 4.99 17.95
CA PRO A 176 -4.53 4.23 17.00
C PRO A 176 -3.27 3.61 17.63
N HIS A 177 -2.86 2.44 17.18
CA HIS A 177 -1.48 1.99 17.43
C HIS A 177 -0.46 2.83 16.64
N PRO A 178 0.83 2.84 17.01
CA PRO A 178 1.84 3.70 16.39
C PRO A 178 2.04 3.53 14.86
N HIS A 179 1.67 2.37 14.32
CA HIS A 179 1.73 2.08 12.87
C HIS A 179 0.41 2.35 12.14
N GLU A 180 -0.67 2.67 12.86
CA GLU A 180 -2.02 2.80 12.33
C GLU A 180 -2.38 4.27 12.09
N TYR A 181 -2.95 4.52 10.92
CA TYR A 181 -3.44 5.82 10.48
C TYR A 181 -4.88 5.65 10.00
N PHE A 182 -5.68 6.69 10.14
CA PHE A 182 -7.11 6.63 9.84
C PHE A 182 -7.54 7.83 9.02
N CYS A 183 -8.41 7.61 8.05
CA CYS A 183 -9.08 8.67 7.33
C CYS A 183 -10.54 8.31 7.04
N PRO A 184 -11.41 9.30 6.78
CA PRO A 184 -12.73 9.03 6.24
C PRO A 184 -12.66 8.35 4.88
N MET A 185 -13.56 7.42 4.60
CA MET A 185 -13.63 6.66 3.34
C MET A 185 -13.79 7.57 2.12
N GLU A 186 -14.45 8.71 2.29
CA GLU A 186 -14.64 9.70 1.23
C GLU A 186 -13.31 10.32 0.80
N ALA A 187 -12.31 10.37 1.69
CA ALA A 187 -10.97 10.84 1.34
C ALA A 187 -10.22 9.84 0.44
N LEU A 188 -10.42 8.53 0.62
CA LEU A 188 -9.84 7.50 -0.25
C LEU A 188 -10.57 7.36 -1.58
N THR A 189 -11.89 7.59 -1.59
CA THR A 189 -12.72 7.45 -2.79
C THR A 189 -12.81 8.74 -3.62
N ALA A 190 -12.31 9.87 -3.10
CA ALA A 190 -12.20 11.14 -3.81
C ALA A 190 -11.32 11.01 -5.07
N HIS A 191 -11.78 11.62 -6.17
CA HIS A 191 -11.09 11.57 -7.46
C HIS A 191 -9.62 12.00 -7.39
N GLU A 192 -9.36 13.10 -6.68
CA GLU A 192 -8.02 13.65 -6.47
C GLU A 192 -7.57 13.51 -5.01
N GLY A 193 -7.94 12.42 -4.34
CA GLY A 193 -7.60 12.20 -2.92
C GLY A 193 -6.10 12.33 -2.62
N HIS A 194 -5.24 11.94 -3.56
CA HIS A 194 -3.78 12.10 -3.47
C HIS A 194 -3.29 13.56 -3.50
N ARG A 195 -4.11 14.50 -3.97
CA ARG A 195 -3.80 15.94 -3.98
C ARG A 195 -4.33 16.67 -2.76
N ASN A 196 -5.13 16.01 -1.92
CA ASN A 196 -5.66 16.61 -0.71
C ASN A 196 -4.51 16.90 0.29
N PRO A 197 -4.28 18.16 0.70
CA PRO A 197 -3.20 18.50 1.62
C PRO A 197 -3.27 17.77 2.96
N ALA A 198 -4.48 17.52 3.48
CA ALA A 198 -4.67 16.77 4.72
C ALA A 198 -4.26 15.28 4.57
N MET A 199 -4.55 14.68 3.40
CA MET A 199 -4.10 13.32 3.07
C MET A 199 -2.58 13.28 2.95
N GLN A 200 -1.98 14.21 2.22
CA GLN A 200 -0.52 14.31 2.07
C GLN A 200 0.17 14.49 3.42
N SER A 201 -0.36 15.37 4.28
CA SER A 201 0.15 15.57 5.63
C SER A 201 0.04 14.32 6.49
N LEU A 202 -1.07 13.58 6.41
CA LEU A 202 -1.26 12.31 7.11
C LEU A 202 -0.24 11.26 6.66
N LEU A 203 -0.07 11.10 5.34
CA LEU A 203 0.86 10.15 4.76
C LEU A 203 2.34 10.52 4.96
N ALA A 204 2.66 11.81 5.03
CA ALA A 204 3.99 12.28 5.42
C ALA A 204 4.36 11.81 6.84
N ARG A 205 3.39 11.77 7.76
CA ARG A 205 3.58 11.21 9.10
C ARG A 205 3.70 9.68 9.06
N ALA A 206 3.02 9.02 8.14
CA ALA A 206 3.09 7.58 7.89
C ALA A 206 4.37 7.15 7.14
N SER A 207 5.51 7.69 7.57
CA SER A 207 6.84 7.37 7.05
C SER A 207 7.76 7.01 8.21
N ALA A 208 8.64 6.02 8.04
CA ALA A 208 9.65 5.67 9.04
C ALA A 208 10.52 6.89 9.42
N ALA A 209 10.79 7.80 8.47
CA ALA A 209 11.57 9.02 8.72
C ALA A 209 10.93 9.95 9.77
N SER A 210 9.61 9.89 9.95
CA SER A 210 8.91 10.73 10.95
C SER A 210 9.23 10.34 12.40
N ALA A 211 9.87 9.18 12.62
CA ALA A 211 10.29 8.71 13.93
C ALA A 211 11.64 9.29 14.38
N PHE A 212 12.36 10.00 13.51
CA PHE A 212 13.70 10.52 13.79
C PHE A 212 13.69 12.04 13.92
N MET A 213 14.49 12.57 14.86
CA MET A 213 14.68 14.02 15.03
C MET A 213 15.36 14.63 13.79
N ASP A 214 16.38 13.94 13.28
CA ASP A 214 17.06 14.24 12.03
C ASP A 214 16.88 13.03 11.09
N PRO A 215 16.22 13.21 9.92
CA PRO A 215 16.02 12.11 8.98
C PRO A 215 17.36 11.69 8.33
N PRO A 216 17.53 10.40 8.02
CA PRO A 216 18.72 9.87 7.34
C PRO A 216 18.77 10.23 5.85
#